data_AF-A0A6J4V447-F1
#
_entry.id   AF-A0A6J4V447-F1
#
_cell.length_a   1.000
_cell.length_b   1.000
_cell.length_c   1.000
_cell.angle_alpha   90.00
_cell.angle_beta   90.00
_cell.angle_gamma   90.00
#
_symmetry.space_group_name_H-M   'P 1'
#
loop_
_entity.id
_entity.type
_entity.pdbx_description
1 polymer ?
#
loop_
_entity_poly.entity_id
_entity_poly.type
_entity_poly.pdbx_seq_one_letter_code
_entity_poly.pdbx_strand_id
1 'polypeptide(L)'
;MPDHPLPLPQDLGGGLRLRSATPADADALVAFNGDVHADAPGQPDAAMASWTRDLLTRSHPTFRPDLFTIVEETGSGRIISSLNLIPQTWTYRGIELGVGRIELVGTHPEFRRRGLVRRQMEVAHGWSQGLGHLLQGITGIPWYYRRFGYALALDLGGARVVPVTGLPAAPSGDPEPYLLRPATTDDIPLLLRADDHGRRRSLLSSVRDASWWRYEIAGRSGAIAEWNRLWVVEPTTGEGKEGGEGAGTDAGPGARVGSAIGYVAVDSELRSGSLLVSACETEAGASWIALAPSLLRALRATGDRYATAADRAARAGVAHSSPEILAPSPDGSAVAGVTDPAGAGLEDATCDRLVLRLGAEHPLYDALPSRMRDERSPYAWYVRVADLPALLRHVAPVLDANLARSAAAGYTGELRLWFFTSGLRLGFAAGRLVEAAAWPEGTPEEAGATFPPLTFLHLVFGHRTLADLEYAFADCHAANDEARAVLEALFPKRPSFVAPLG
;
A
#
# COMPACT_ATOMS: atom_id res chain seq x y z
N MET A 1 12.07 -1.07 24.60
CA MET A 1 12.87 -0.02 23.91
C MET A 1 12.49 1.31 24.53
N PRO A 2 13.38 2.30 24.64
CA PRO A 2 13.07 3.54 25.34
C PRO A 2 11.87 4.25 24.71
N ASP A 3 10.99 4.79 25.56
CA ASP A 3 9.69 5.41 25.21
C ASP A 3 9.80 6.80 24.55
N HIS A 4 10.99 7.20 24.11
CA HIS A 4 11.27 8.54 23.59
C HIS A 4 12.23 8.51 22.38
N PRO A 5 12.09 9.44 21.42
CA PRO A 5 12.98 9.53 20.27
C PRO A 5 14.43 9.68 20.74
N LEU A 6 15.32 8.83 20.23
CA LEU A 6 16.73 8.88 20.57
C LEU A 6 17.33 10.23 20.11
N PRO A 7 18.11 10.92 20.96
CA PRO A 7 18.72 12.18 20.56
C PRO A 7 19.66 11.97 19.38
N LEU A 8 19.68 12.93 18.45
CA LEU A 8 20.60 12.99 17.32
C LEU A 8 21.39 14.31 17.38
N PRO A 9 22.67 14.31 16.98
CA PRO A 9 23.43 13.19 16.41
C PRO A 9 23.90 12.17 17.47
N GLN A 10 24.26 10.97 17.02
CA GLN A 10 24.88 9.91 17.83
C GLN A 10 26.23 9.51 17.25
N ASP A 11 27.25 9.40 18.12
CA ASP A 11 28.50 8.71 17.78
C ASP A 11 28.25 7.20 17.83
N LEU A 12 28.56 6.50 16.74
CA LEU A 12 28.45 5.04 16.65
C LEU A 12 29.80 4.33 16.87
N GLY A 13 30.86 5.08 17.15
CA GLY A 13 32.24 4.60 17.22
C GLY A 13 32.83 4.34 15.83
N GLY A 14 34.16 4.12 15.80
CA GLY A 14 34.86 3.78 14.55
C GLY A 14 34.83 4.90 13.49
N GLY A 15 34.67 6.15 13.89
CA GLY A 15 34.57 7.30 12.99
C GLY A 15 33.22 7.40 12.26
N LEU A 16 32.16 6.79 12.79
CA LEU A 16 30.82 6.84 12.22
C LEU A 16 29.87 7.68 13.08
N ARG A 17 29.06 8.52 12.43
CA ARG A 17 28.06 9.37 13.09
C ARG A 17 26.68 9.13 12.47
N LEU A 18 25.67 8.95 13.31
CA LEU A 18 24.25 8.90 12.93
C LEU A 18 23.59 10.26 13.19
N ARG A 19 22.91 10.83 12.19
CA ARG A 19 22.18 12.11 12.29
C ARG A 19 20.95 12.13 11.39
N SER A 20 20.10 13.14 11.58
CA SER A 20 19.07 13.48 10.58
C SER A 20 19.71 14.13 9.35
N ALA A 21 19.10 13.93 8.20
CA ALA A 21 19.45 14.67 7.00
C ALA A 21 18.93 16.12 7.06
N THR A 22 19.50 16.93 6.19
CA THR A 22 19.11 18.32 5.90
C THR A 22 18.93 18.46 4.40
N PRO A 23 18.28 19.54 3.91
CA PRO A 23 18.20 19.79 2.46
C PRO A 23 19.57 19.84 1.76
N ALA A 24 20.65 20.20 2.47
CA ALA A 24 22.00 20.24 1.92
C ALA A 24 22.57 18.84 1.60
N ASP A 25 22.00 17.78 2.16
CA ASP A 25 22.43 16.40 1.93
C ASP A 25 21.84 15.80 0.63
N ALA A 26 21.02 16.55 -0.11
CA ALA A 26 20.26 16.05 -1.26
C ALA A 26 21.13 15.34 -2.30
N ASP A 27 22.19 15.99 -2.79
CA ASP A 27 23.02 15.39 -3.83
C ASP A 27 23.77 14.13 -3.35
N ALA A 28 24.21 14.11 -2.09
CA ALA A 28 24.89 12.96 -1.49
C ALA A 28 23.94 11.78 -1.28
N LEU A 29 22.71 12.03 -0.80
CA LEU A 29 21.68 11.01 -0.62
C LEU A 29 21.18 10.47 -1.97
N VAL A 30 21.03 11.33 -2.98
CA VAL A 30 20.66 10.91 -4.34
C VAL A 30 21.69 9.96 -4.92
N ALA A 31 22.98 10.30 -4.81
CA ALA A 31 24.06 9.43 -5.26
C ALA A 31 24.08 8.10 -4.48
N PHE A 32 23.96 8.16 -3.15
CA PHE A 32 23.95 6.98 -2.28
C PHE A 32 22.77 6.04 -2.59
N ASN A 33 21.54 6.56 -2.64
CA ASN A 33 20.34 5.75 -2.88
C ASN A 33 20.28 5.21 -4.31
N GLY A 34 20.76 5.99 -5.30
CA GLY A 34 20.91 5.49 -6.67
C GLY A 34 21.88 4.31 -6.75
N ASP A 35 23.00 4.35 -6.02
CA ASP A 35 24.00 3.26 -6.03
C ASP A 35 23.54 2.04 -5.22
N VAL A 36 23.07 2.23 -3.98
CA VAL A 36 22.79 1.11 -3.06
C VAL A 36 21.58 0.26 -3.46
N HIS A 37 20.66 0.84 -4.24
CA HIS A 37 19.46 0.19 -4.74
C HIS A 37 19.57 -0.24 -6.22
N ALA A 38 20.74 -0.06 -6.85
CA ALA A 38 20.96 -0.50 -8.22
C ALA A 38 20.87 -2.03 -8.36
N ASP A 39 20.23 -2.49 -9.43
CA ASP A 39 20.17 -3.91 -9.79
C ASP A 39 21.53 -4.46 -10.24
N ALA A 40 22.39 -3.59 -10.79
CA ALA A 40 23.71 -3.95 -11.29
C ALA A 40 24.80 -2.95 -10.84
N PRO A 41 26.00 -3.42 -10.47
CA PRO A 41 27.10 -2.55 -10.09
C PRO A 41 27.45 -1.53 -11.18
N GLY A 42 27.64 -0.26 -10.79
CA GLY A 42 28.06 0.81 -11.69
C GLY A 42 26.95 1.41 -12.56
N GLN A 43 25.69 0.98 -12.37
CA GLN A 43 24.53 1.54 -13.04
C GLN A 43 23.52 2.02 -11.98
N PRO A 44 23.62 3.29 -11.52
CA PRO A 44 22.73 3.81 -10.50
C PRO A 44 21.25 3.71 -10.92
N ASP A 45 20.39 3.37 -9.98
CA ASP A 45 18.95 3.38 -10.18
C ASP A 45 18.45 4.83 -10.29
N ALA A 46 18.14 5.24 -11.52
CA ALA A 46 17.74 6.59 -11.86
C ALA A 46 16.43 7.00 -11.15
N ALA A 47 15.53 6.06 -10.91
CA ALA A 47 14.25 6.38 -10.30
C ALA A 47 14.36 6.46 -8.77
N MET A 48 15.19 5.62 -8.13
CA MET A 48 15.51 5.76 -6.70
C MET A 48 16.25 7.07 -6.44
N ALA A 49 17.16 7.45 -7.34
CA ALA A 49 17.82 8.76 -7.33
C ALA A 49 16.80 9.90 -7.47
N SER A 50 15.88 9.82 -8.43
CA SER A 50 14.82 10.83 -8.65
C SER A 50 13.87 10.95 -7.46
N TRP A 51 13.42 9.82 -6.91
CA TRP A 51 12.53 9.79 -5.75
C TRP A 51 13.19 10.39 -4.52
N THR A 52 14.46 10.04 -4.27
CA THR A 52 15.26 10.63 -3.19
C THR A 52 15.40 12.15 -3.35
N ARG A 53 15.64 12.63 -4.57
CA ARG A 53 15.74 14.07 -4.86
C ARG A 53 14.41 14.77 -4.58
N ASP A 54 13.30 14.22 -5.05
CA ASP A 54 11.97 14.80 -4.85
C ASP A 54 11.62 14.91 -3.37
N LEU A 55 11.86 13.85 -2.58
CA LEU A 55 11.63 13.85 -1.13
C LEU A 55 12.44 14.94 -0.40
N LEU A 56 13.66 15.25 -0.85
CA LEU A 56 14.55 16.21 -0.17
C LEU A 56 14.38 17.65 -0.63
N THR A 57 13.94 17.85 -1.88
CA THR A 57 14.01 19.17 -2.54
C THR A 57 12.66 19.73 -2.98
N ARG A 58 11.61 18.91 -3.06
CA ARG A 58 10.28 19.34 -3.46
C ARG A 58 9.32 19.38 -2.28
N SER A 59 8.21 20.08 -2.48
CA SER A 59 7.09 20.03 -1.54
C SER A 59 6.42 18.67 -1.61
N HIS A 60 6.41 17.97 -0.47
CA HIS A 60 5.71 16.69 -0.30
C HIS A 60 4.60 16.88 0.76
N PRO A 61 3.41 16.25 0.60
CA PRO A 61 2.29 16.40 1.52
C PRO A 61 2.63 16.21 3.01
N THR A 62 3.39 15.17 3.32
CA THR A 62 3.68 14.76 4.71
C THR A 62 5.16 14.56 5.05
N PHE A 63 6.05 14.54 4.06
CA PHE A 63 7.45 14.20 4.26
C PHE A 63 8.27 15.44 4.56
N ARG A 64 9.31 15.28 5.38
CA ARG A 64 10.28 16.31 5.70
C ARG A 64 11.69 15.75 5.61
N PRO A 65 12.69 16.52 5.12
CA PRO A 65 14.07 16.06 5.00
C PRO A 65 14.68 15.50 6.30
N ASP A 66 14.31 16.03 7.47
CA ASP A 66 14.84 15.59 8.76
C ASP A 66 14.33 14.20 9.20
N LEU A 67 13.38 13.62 8.47
CA LEU A 67 12.93 12.23 8.61
C LEU A 67 13.73 11.24 7.74
N PHE A 68 14.87 11.67 7.18
CA PHE A 68 15.93 10.77 6.74
C PHE A 68 16.97 10.61 7.85
N THR A 69 17.39 9.38 8.08
CA THR A 69 18.61 9.09 8.84
C THR A 69 19.81 9.02 7.90
N ILE A 70 20.96 9.54 8.33
CA ILE A 70 22.24 9.37 7.67
C ILE A 70 23.22 8.79 8.69
N VAL A 71 23.86 7.69 8.33
CA VAL A 71 25.14 7.29 8.92
C VAL A 71 26.25 7.74 7.99
N GLU A 72 27.17 8.55 8.47
CA GLU A 72 28.29 9.07 7.70
C GLU A 72 29.63 8.81 8.38
N GLU A 73 30.70 8.78 7.59
CA GLU A 73 32.07 8.86 8.10
C GLU A 73 32.38 10.29 8.57
N THR A 74 32.85 10.46 9.80
CA THR A 74 33.10 11.79 10.37
C THR A 74 34.25 12.54 9.68
N GLY A 75 35.21 11.82 9.10
CA GLY A 75 36.38 12.42 8.44
C GLY A 75 36.11 12.89 7.00
N SER A 76 35.28 12.17 6.25
CA SER A 76 35.02 12.42 4.83
C SER A 76 33.63 13.01 4.55
N GLY A 77 32.67 12.84 5.47
CA GLY A 77 31.26 13.15 5.25
C GLY A 77 30.56 12.16 4.31
N ARG A 78 31.22 11.07 3.90
CA ARG A 78 30.64 10.05 3.01
C ARG A 78 29.46 9.37 3.71
N ILE A 79 28.31 9.34 3.04
CA ILE A 79 27.13 8.59 3.51
C ILE A 79 27.38 7.09 3.33
N ILE A 80 27.13 6.34 4.39
CA ILE A 80 27.40 4.90 4.50
C ILE A 80 26.11 4.08 4.58
N SER A 81 25.11 4.61 5.28
CA SER A 81 23.82 3.96 5.50
C SER A 81 22.72 5.01 5.60
N SER A 82 21.54 4.71 5.06
CA SER A 82 20.38 5.60 5.09
C SER A 82 19.08 4.81 5.19
N LEU A 83 18.06 5.45 5.73
CA LEU A 83 16.64 5.09 5.60
C LEU A 83 15.80 6.33 5.91
N ASN A 84 14.54 6.33 5.52
CA ASN A 84 13.59 7.38 5.89
C ASN A 84 12.33 6.84 6.58
N LEU A 85 11.55 7.79 7.11
CA LEU A 85 10.18 7.60 7.55
C LEU A 85 9.26 8.57 6.79
N ILE A 86 8.32 8.05 6.02
CA ILE A 86 7.27 8.80 5.34
C ILE A 86 5.99 8.74 6.18
N PRO A 87 5.57 9.84 6.83
CA PRO A 87 4.31 9.88 7.56
C PRO A 87 3.13 9.74 6.61
N GLN A 88 2.12 8.97 7.00
CA GLN A 88 0.90 8.72 6.24
C GLN A 88 -0.31 8.68 7.16
N THR A 89 -1.49 8.86 6.57
CA THR A 89 -2.76 8.58 7.21
C THR A 89 -3.38 7.37 6.53
N TRP A 90 -3.69 6.33 7.30
CA TRP A 90 -4.51 5.21 6.87
C TRP A 90 -5.85 5.25 7.58
N THR A 91 -6.80 4.45 7.12
CA THR A 91 -8.07 4.25 7.81
C THR A 91 -8.26 2.80 8.19
N TYR A 92 -8.89 2.56 9.33
CA TYR A 92 -9.42 1.26 9.77
C TYR A 92 -10.95 1.36 9.76
N ARG A 93 -11.61 0.84 8.73
CA ARG A 93 -13.06 0.99 8.47
C ARG A 93 -13.55 2.44 8.59
N GLY A 94 -12.76 3.38 8.06
CA GLY A 94 -13.07 4.80 8.08
C GLY A 94 -12.56 5.57 9.29
N ILE A 95 -12.04 4.90 10.34
CA ILE A 95 -11.34 5.57 11.44
C ILE A 95 -9.91 5.88 11.01
N GLU A 96 -9.54 7.15 10.90
CA GLU A 96 -8.19 7.56 10.54
C GLU A 96 -7.17 7.25 11.63
N LEU A 97 -5.97 6.82 11.24
CA LEU A 97 -4.84 6.58 12.13
C LEU A 97 -3.53 6.94 11.44
N GLY A 98 -2.58 7.47 12.21
CA GLY A 98 -1.24 7.82 11.72
C GLY A 98 -0.38 6.57 11.50
N VAL A 99 0.38 6.57 10.41
CA VAL A 99 1.27 5.47 10.01
C VAL A 99 2.64 6.00 9.61
N GLY A 100 3.70 5.35 10.11
CA GLY A 100 5.06 5.60 9.67
C GLY A 100 5.50 4.58 8.63
N ARG A 101 5.59 4.96 7.35
CA ARG A 101 6.13 4.09 6.31
C ARG A 101 7.65 4.23 6.25
N ILE A 102 8.38 3.14 6.41
CA ILE A 102 9.85 3.17 6.29
C ILE A 102 10.22 2.78 4.86
N GLU A 103 11.08 3.58 4.22
CA GLU A 103 11.55 3.35 2.85
C GLU A 103 13.05 3.64 2.69
N LEU A 104 13.59 3.25 1.52
CA LEU A 104 14.97 3.52 1.10
C LEU A 104 16.02 3.04 2.11
N VAL A 105 15.81 1.84 2.66
CA VAL A 105 16.73 1.22 3.61
C VAL A 105 17.94 0.69 2.86
N GLY A 106 19.11 1.33 3.03
CA GLY A 106 20.34 0.98 2.33
C GLY A 106 21.57 1.08 3.22
N THR A 107 22.53 0.17 3.02
CA THR A 107 23.88 0.24 3.61
C THR A 107 24.91 -0.24 2.59
N HIS A 108 25.97 0.53 2.40
CA HIS A 108 27.10 0.14 1.56
C HIS A 108 27.66 -1.24 1.98
N PRO A 109 27.97 -2.14 1.03
CA PRO A 109 28.33 -3.54 1.32
C PRO A 109 29.44 -3.73 2.37
N GLU A 110 30.48 -2.91 2.33
CA GLU A 110 31.64 -2.96 3.21
C GLU A 110 31.33 -2.56 4.67
N PHE A 111 30.19 -1.92 4.91
CA PHE A 111 29.71 -1.52 6.24
C PHE A 111 28.54 -2.36 6.77
N ARG A 112 28.11 -3.38 6.02
CA ARG A 112 27.05 -4.30 6.46
C ARG A 112 27.49 -5.13 7.67
N ARG A 113 26.51 -5.69 8.39
CA ARG A 113 26.69 -6.51 9.61
C ARG A 113 27.32 -5.77 10.80
N ARG A 114 27.30 -4.43 10.80
CA ARG A 114 27.78 -3.58 11.92
C ARG A 114 26.67 -2.99 12.80
N GLY A 115 25.41 -3.43 12.59
CA GLY A 115 24.27 -2.96 13.38
C GLY A 115 23.72 -1.57 13.00
N LEU A 116 24.20 -0.94 11.92
CA LEU A 116 23.80 0.41 11.51
C LEU A 116 22.28 0.55 11.30
N VAL A 117 21.68 -0.31 10.48
CA VAL A 117 20.22 -0.32 10.24
C VAL A 117 19.43 -0.51 11.53
N ARG A 118 19.93 -1.31 12.50
CA ARG A 118 19.24 -1.47 13.79
C ARG A 118 19.14 -0.12 14.51
N ARG A 119 20.23 0.65 14.57
CA ARG A 119 20.23 1.99 15.20
C ARG A 119 19.35 2.98 14.44
N GLN A 120 19.35 2.92 13.12
CA GLN A 120 18.47 3.77 12.29
C GLN A 120 16.98 3.42 12.46
N MET A 121 16.64 2.13 12.54
CA MET A 121 15.26 1.67 12.81
C MET A 121 14.78 2.11 14.20
N GLU A 122 15.64 2.06 15.23
CA GLU A 122 15.33 2.58 16.57
C GLU A 122 14.97 4.07 16.53
N VAL A 123 15.72 4.87 15.76
CA VAL A 123 15.44 6.29 15.54
C VAL A 123 14.11 6.48 14.80
N ALA A 124 13.88 5.77 13.69
CA ALA A 124 12.65 5.89 12.91
C ALA A 124 11.41 5.45 13.70
N HIS A 125 11.52 4.41 14.54
CA HIS A 125 10.46 4.00 15.47
C HIS A 125 10.17 5.08 16.51
N GLY A 126 11.21 5.73 17.04
CA GLY A 126 11.08 6.86 17.95
C GLY A 126 10.40 8.07 17.29
N TRP A 127 10.74 8.41 16.05
CA TRP A 127 10.04 9.44 15.28
C TRP A 127 8.57 9.09 15.06
N SER A 128 8.30 7.86 14.65
CA SER A 128 6.94 7.37 14.44
C SER A 128 6.09 7.48 15.71
N GLN A 129 6.66 7.15 16.88
CA GLN A 129 5.99 7.32 18.17
C GLN A 129 5.79 8.80 18.51
N GLY A 130 6.80 9.64 18.31
CA GLY A 130 6.72 11.09 18.56
C GLY A 130 5.69 11.80 17.68
N LEU A 131 5.41 11.26 16.49
CA LEU A 131 4.35 11.71 15.58
C LEU A 131 2.97 11.10 15.90
N GLY A 132 2.86 10.26 16.94
CA GLY A 132 1.60 9.63 17.34
C GLY A 132 1.12 8.55 16.38
N HIS A 133 1.99 7.99 15.54
CA HIS A 133 1.60 6.91 14.64
C HIS A 133 1.31 5.63 15.43
N LEU A 134 0.19 4.97 15.11
CA LEU A 134 -0.22 3.71 15.72
C LEU A 134 0.36 2.50 14.98
N LEU A 135 0.76 2.67 13.72
CA LEU A 135 1.33 1.62 12.87
C LEU A 135 2.64 2.07 12.23
N GLN A 136 3.50 1.11 11.92
CA GLN A 136 4.54 1.28 10.90
C GLN A 136 4.37 0.24 9.80
N GLY A 137 4.66 0.64 8.56
CA GLY A 137 4.62 -0.23 7.38
C GLY A 137 5.94 -0.19 6.62
N ILE A 138 6.31 -1.29 5.96
CA ILE A 138 7.43 -1.32 5.01
C ILE A 138 7.21 -2.39 3.92
N THR A 139 7.50 -2.05 2.67
CA THR A 139 7.54 -2.97 1.53
C THR A 139 8.98 -3.39 1.28
N GLY A 140 9.53 -4.23 2.16
CA GLY A 140 10.96 -4.57 2.15
C GLY A 140 11.23 -6.06 1.95
N ILE A 141 12.52 -6.42 1.85
CA ILE A 141 13.00 -7.79 1.67
C ILE A 141 12.46 -8.77 2.73
N PRO A 142 12.24 -10.04 2.36
CA PRO A 142 11.66 -11.03 3.24
C PRO A 142 12.60 -11.35 4.40
N TRP A 143 12.02 -11.85 5.49
CA TRP A 143 12.67 -12.29 6.73
C TRP A 143 13.32 -11.19 7.56
N TYR A 144 13.91 -10.17 6.93
CA TYR A 144 14.78 -9.20 7.59
C TYR A 144 14.05 -8.38 8.65
N TYR A 145 12.86 -7.86 8.36
CA TYR A 145 12.17 -6.90 9.24
C TYR A 145 11.50 -7.54 10.46
N ARG A 146 11.33 -8.87 10.48
CA ARG A 146 10.81 -9.60 11.66
C ARG A 146 11.65 -9.33 12.90
N ARG A 147 12.96 -9.15 12.74
CA ARG A 147 13.89 -8.82 13.84
C ARG A 147 13.64 -7.46 14.51
N PHE A 148 12.84 -6.61 13.88
CA PHE A 148 12.45 -5.28 14.38
C PHE A 148 10.97 -5.23 14.81
N GLY A 149 10.32 -6.39 14.95
CA GLY A 149 8.93 -6.51 15.41
C GLY A 149 7.87 -6.35 14.31
N TYR A 150 8.23 -6.54 13.04
CA TYR A 150 7.28 -6.51 11.94
C TYR A 150 6.73 -7.90 11.60
N ALA A 151 5.44 -7.97 11.31
CA ALA A 151 4.75 -9.17 10.84
C ALA A 151 4.22 -8.99 9.41
N LEU A 152 4.17 -10.09 8.65
CA LEU A 152 3.54 -10.14 7.32
C LEU A 152 2.04 -10.35 7.48
N ALA A 153 1.33 -9.31 7.90
CA ALA A 153 -0.05 -9.41 8.37
C ALA A 153 -1.05 -8.56 7.57
N LEU A 154 -0.68 -8.10 6.38
CA LEU A 154 -1.51 -7.24 5.54
C LEU A 154 -1.15 -7.47 4.07
N ASP A 155 -2.11 -7.68 3.18
CA ASP A 155 -1.81 -7.97 1.77
C ASP A 155 -1.07 -6.82 1.08
N LEU A 156 -0.02 -7.16 0.33
CA LEU A 156 0.70 -6.23 -0.55
C LEU A 156 0.56 -6.70 -2.01
N GLY A 157 -0.11 -5.88 -2.82
CA GLY A 157 -0.29 -6.16 -4.24
C GLY A 157 -1.32 -7.27 -4.48
N GLY A 158 -0.91 -8.29 -5.24
CA GLY A 158 -1.83 -9.21 -5.91
C GLY A 158 -2.35 -8.61 -7.21
N ALA A 159 -2.68 -9.47 -8.18
CA ALA A 159 -3.18 -8.99 -9.46
C ALA A 159 -4.12 -9.99 -10.15
N ARG A 160 -4.94 -9.45 -11.04
CA ARG A 160 -5.59 -10.19 -12.11
C ARG A 160 -4.93 -9.84 -13.45
N VAL A 161 -4.62 -10.85 -14.25
CA VAL A 161 -4.07 -10.64 -15.59
C VAL A 161 -5.16 -10.84 -16.63
N VAL A 162 -5.27 -9.88 -17.54
CA VAL A 162 -6.18 -9.95 -18.69
C VAL A 162 -5.34 -10.01 -19.96
N PRO A 163 -5.22 -11.18 -20.62
CA PRO A 163 -4.57 -11.25 -21.93
C PRO A 163 -5.44 -10.52 -22.95
N VAL A 164 -4.81 -9.92 -23.97
CA VAL A 164 -5.58 -9.09 -24.91
C VAL A 164 -6.53 -9.88 -25.79
N THR A 165 -6.18 -11.13 -26.08
CA THR A 165 -7.09 -12.10 -26.69
C THR A 165 -8.36 -12.35 -25.87
N GLY A 166 -8.33 -12.03 -24.57
CA GLY A 166 -9.46 -12.10 -23.65
C GLY A 166 -10.33 -10.85 -23.62
N LEU A 167 -9.94 -9.73 -24.26
CA LEU A 167 -10.71 -8.49 -24.19
C LEU A 167 -12.09 -8.61 -24.85
N PRO A 168 -13.13 -7.95 -24.30
CA PRO A 168 -14.42 -7.88 -24.96
C PRO A 168 -14.31 -7.15 -26.31
N ALA A 169 -14.89 -7.73 -27.36
CA ALA A 169 -14.95 -7.10 -28.68
C ALA A 169 -15.62 -5.73 -28.59
N ALA A 170 -15.16 -4.78 -29.41
CA ALA A 170 -15.82 -3.50 -29.55
C ALA A 170 -17.22 -3.68 -30.16
N PRO A 171 -18.20 -2.85 -29.79
CA PRO A 171 -19.46 -2.75 -30.52
C PRO A 171 -19.20 -2.45 -32.01
N SER A 172 -20.00 -3.03 -32.91
CA SER A 172 -19.83 -2.78 -34.35
C SER A 172 -20.41 -1.41 -34.70
N GLY A 173 -19.54 -0.42 -34.99
CA GLY A 173 -19.95 0.88 -35.53
C GLY A 173 -20.40 1.93 -34.51
N ASP A 174 -20.57 1.57 -33.24
CA ASP A 174 -20.91 2.52 -32.17
C ASP A 174 -19.64 3.13 -31.53
N PRO A 175 -19.68 4.41 -31.09
CA PRO A 175 -18.61 4.99 -30.30
C PRO A 175 -18.43 4.27 -28.96
N GLU A 176 -17.21 4.28 -28.42
CA GLU A 176 -16.96 3.75 -27.07
C GLU A 176 -17.84 4.48 -26.04
N PRO A 177 -18.57 3.75 -25.16
CA PRO A 177 -19.41 4.38 -24.15
C PRO A 177 -18.62 5.18 -23.10
N TYR A 178 -17.34 4.86 -22.91
CA TYR A 178 -16.46 5.54 -21.97
C TYR A 178 -15.11 5.85 -22.60
N LEU A 179 -14.54 7.00 -22.26
CA LEU A 179 -13.22 7.45 -22.69
C LEU A 179 -12.33 7.72 -21.48
N LEU A 180 -11.02 7.66 -21.73
CA LEU A 180 -10.00 8.07 -20.77
C LEU A 180 -9.35 9.37 -21.25
N ARG A 181 -9.26 10.35 -20.36
CA ARG A 181 -8.40 11.52 -20.55
C ARG A 181 -7.47 11.72 -19.36
N PRO A 182 -6.31 12.37 -19.53
CA PRO A 182 -5.42 12.68 -18.41
C PRO A 182 -6.16 13.47 -17.33
N ALA A 183 -5.92 13.12 -16.07
CA ALA A 183 -6.44 13.85 -14.94
C ALA A 183 -5.69 15.18 -14.78
N THR A 184 -6.41 16.19 -14.33
CA THR A 184 -5.89 17.53 -14.02
C THR A 184 -6.21 17.88 -12.57
N THR A 185 -5.63 18.96 -12.05
CA THR A 185 -5.96 19.40 -10.69
C THR A 185 -7.42 19.81 -10.51
N ASP A 186 -8.14 20.10 -11.60
CA ASP A 186 -9.57 20.41 -11.57
C ASP A 186 -10.42 19.15 -11.30
N ASP A 187 -9.86 17.97 -11.53
CA ASP A 187 -10.53 16.68 -11.28
C ASP A 187 -10.40 16.22 -9.81
N ILE A 188 -9.64 16.91 -8.95
CA ILE A 188 -9.42 16.49 -7.55
C ILE A 188 -10.74 16.24 -6.78
N PRO A 189 -11.79 17.06 -6.90
CA PRO A 189 -13.06 16.77 -6.25
C PRO A 189 -13.67 15.43 -6.66
N LEU A 190 -13.51 15.01 -7.92
CA LEU A 190 -13.93 13.69 -8.41
C LEU A 190 -13.05 12.60 -7.81
N LEU A 191 -11.72 12.76 -7.87
CA LEU A 191 -10.77 11.78 -7.34
C LEU A 191 -11.04 11.47 -5.86
N LEU A 192 -11.29 12.50 -5.05
CA LEU A 192 -11.66 12.35 -3.64
C LEU A 192 -12.93 11.52 -3.44
N ARG A 193 -13.99 11.76 -4.23
CA ARG A 193 -15.26 11.04 -4.09
C ARG A 193 -15.16 9.60 -4.56
N ALA A 194 -14.49 9.34 -5.68
CA ALA A 194 -14.28 8.00 -6.19
C ALA A 194 -13.37 7.17 -5.26
N ASP A 195 -12.26 7.75 -4.78
CA ASP A 195 -11.35 7.10 -3.84
C ASP A 195 -12.04 6.81 -2.49
N ASP A 196 -12.82 7.77 -1.98
CA ASP A 196 -13.62 7.58 -0.76
C ASP A 196 -14.66 6.47 -0.90
N HIS A 197 -15.32 6.39 -2.07
CA HIS A 197 -16.25 5.31 -2.35
C HIS A 197 -15.52 3.96 -2.38
N GLY A 198 -14.39 3.90 -3.08
CA GLY A 198 -13.59 2.69 -3.26
C GLY A 198 -13.07 2.10 -1.95
N ARG A 199 -12.43 2.95 -1.13
CA ARG A 199 -11.77 2.53 0.13
C ARG A 199 -12.74 1.95 1.16
N ARG A 200 -14.05 2.25 1.09
CA ARG A 200 -15.07 1.72 2.03
C ARG A 200 -15.21 0.20 2.00
N ARG A 201 -14.75 -0.44 0.91
CA ARG A 201 -14.71 -1.91 0.79
C ARG A 201 -13.64 -2.51 1.71
N SER A 202 -12.54 -1.82 1.92
CA SER A 202 -11.39 -2.32 2.67
C SER A 202 -11.55 -2.18 4.19
N LEU A 203 -10.89 -3.07 4.94
CA LEU A 203 -10.66 -2.92 6.37
C LEU A 203 -9.60 -1.85 6.62
N LEU A 204 -8.41 -2.00 6.01
CA LEU A 204 -7.40 -0.95 5.96
C LEU A 204 -7.24 -0.36 4.56
N SER A 205 -7.06 0.96 4.50
CA SER A 205 -6.71 1.66 3.26
C SER A 205 -5.94 2.95 3.53
N SER A 206 -5.02 3.33 2.63
CA SER A 206 -4.33 4.62 2.71
C SER A 206 -5.25 5.78 2.28
N VAL A 207 -5.07 6.95 2.89
CA VAL A 207 -5.89 8.14 2.61
C VAL A 207 -5.12 9.07 1.68
N ARG A 208 -5.75 9.44 0.56
CA ARG A 208 -5.28 10.50 -0.33
C ARG A 208 -6.21 11.70 -0.23
N ASP A 209 -5.77 12.71 0.51
CA ASP A 209 -6.45 14.01 0.53
C ASP A 209 -6.11 14.84 -0.73
N ALA A 210 -6.66 16.06 -0.80
CA ALA A 210 -6.43 16.94 -1.93
C ALA A 210 -4.93 17.29 -2.14
N SER A 211 -4.11 17.30 -1.09
CA SER A 211 -2.67 17.58 -1.20
C SER A 211 -1.93 16.40 -1.82
N TRP A 212 -2.30 15.16 -1.47
CA TRP A 212 -1.80 13.96 -2.13
C TRP A 212 -2.17 13.91 -3.61
N TRP A 213 -3.43 14.20 -3.96
CA TRP A 213 -3.81 14.22 -5.37
C TRP A 213 -3.07 15.29 -6.18
N ARG A 214 -2.85 16.49 -5.62
CA ARG A 214 -1.99 17.50 -6.28
C ARG A 214 -0.56 17.00 -6.46
N TYR A 215 -0.02 16.32 -5.45
CA TYR A 215 1.32 15.75 -5.50
C TYR A 215 1.45 14.66 -6.58
N GLU A 216 0.48 13.74 -6.67
CA GLU A 216 0.44 12.70 -7.71
C GLU A 216 0.30 13.28 -9.13
N ILE A 217 -0.51 14.33 -9.31
CA ILE A 217 -0.75 14.93 -10.62
C ILE A 217 0.41 15.82 -11.09
N ALA A 218 1.02 16.60 -10.18
CA ALA A 218 1.94 17.68 -10.56
C ALA A 218 3.16 17.85 -9.65
N GLY A 219 3.25 17.14 -8.54
CA GLY A 219 4.33 17.31 -7.55
C GLY A 219 5.63 16.59 -7.89
N ARG A 220 5.53 15.43 -8.54
CA ARG A 220 6.67 14.54 -8.87
C ARG A 220 7.48 15.02 -10.07
N SER A 221 8.73 14.57 -10.17
CA SER A 221 9.60 14.85 -11.33
C SER A 221 10.54 13.72 -11.72
N GLY A 222 11.13 13.85 -12.91
CA GLY A 222 11.98 12.81 -13.48
C GLY A 222 11.22 11.49 -13.64
N ALA A 223 11.90 10.37 -13.46
CA ALA A 223 11.33 9.03 -13.65
C ALA A 223 10.13 8.75 -12.71
N ILE A 224 10.11 9.34 -11.50
CA ILE A 224 9.04 9.10 -10.53
C ILE A 224 7.71 9.74 -10.94
N ALA A 225 7.74 10.80 -11.76
CA ALA A 225 6.54 11.44 -12.29
C ALA A 225 5.81 10.52 -13.28
N GLU A 226 6.50 9.53 -13.83
CA GLU A 226 5.95 8.68 -14.86
C GLU A 226 5.33 7.40 -14.25
N TRP A 227 5.70 7.01 -13.04
CA TRP A 227 5.26 5.75 -12.41
C TRP A 227 3.75 5.56 -12.28
N ASN A 228 2.95 6.62 -12.10
CA ASN A 228 1.49 6.52 -11.93
C ASN A 228 0.79 7.66 -12.65
N ARG A 229 0.52 7.50 -13.94
CA ARG A 229 -0.27 8.47 -14.70
C ARG A 229 -1.75 8.29 -14.39
N LEU A 230 -2.36 9.36 -13.88
CA LEU A 230 -3.78 9.41 -13.55
C LEU A 230 -4.61 9.82 -14.78
N TRP A 231 -5.67 9.06 -15.02
CA TRP A 231 -6.67 9.32 -16.04
C TRP A 231 -8.03 9.36 -15.37
N VAL A 232 -8.94 10.19 -15.89
CA VAL A 232 -10.35 10.16 -15.50
C VAL A 232 -11.18 9.47 -16.57
N VAL A 233 -12.27 8.85 -16.11
CA VAL A 233 -13.20 8.07 -16.93
C VAL A 233 -14.41 8.95 -17.26
N GLU A 234 -14.66 9.18 -18.55
CA GLU A 234 -15.76 10.03 -19.02
C GLU A 234 -16.78 9.24 -19.84
N PRO A 235 -18.08 9.31 -19.51
CA PRO A 235 -19.13 8.74 -20.36
C PRO A 235 -19.29 9.58 -21.64
N THR A 236 -19.41 8.93 -22.79
CA THR A 236 -19.58 9.59 -24.11
C THR A 236 -21.03 9.92 -24.43
N THR A 237 -21.96 9.24 -23.78
CA THR A 237 -23.40 9.54 -23.81
C THR A 237 -23.89 9.51 -22.37
N GLY A 238 -24.74 10.47 -21.98
CA GLY A 238 -25.29 10.45 -20.63
C GLY A 238 -26.16 9.22 -20.47
N GLU A 239 -25.87 8.38 -19.49
CA GLU A 239 -26.84 7.41 -18.98
C GLU A 239 -27.96 8.15 -18.24
N GLY A 240 -28.70 8.97 -18.97
CA GLY A 240 -29.98 9.54 -18.57
C GLY A 240 -31.03 8.92 -19.47
N LYS A 241 -31.56 7.76 -19.09
CA LYS A 241 -32.92 7.44 -19.52
C LYS A 241 -33.82 8.51 -18.92
N GLU A 242 -34.25 9.47 -19.73
CA GLU A 242 -35.47 10.24 -19.48
C GLU A 242 -36.60 9.22 -19.29
N GLY A 243 -36.88 8.90 -18.04
CA GLY A 243 -37.96 8.02 -17.63
C GLY A 243 -38.89 8.78 -16.71
N GLY A 244 -39.95 9.34 -17.29
CA GLY A 244 -41.24 9.61 -16.64
C GLY A 244 -41.27 10.69 -15.56
N GLU A 245 -42.02 11.75 -15.84
CA GLU A 245 -42.58 12.62 -14.82
C GLU A 245 -43.33 11.78 -13.77
N GLY A 246 -42.83 11.73 -12.54
CA GLY A 246 -43.43 10.95 -11.45
C GLY A 246 -42.68 11.04 -10.12
N ALA A 247 -43.00 12.08 -9.35
CA ALA A 247 -42.74 12.37 -7.93
C ALA A 247 -42.01 11.33 -7.03
N GLY A 248 -41.00 11.81 -6.26
CA GLY A 248 -40.73 11.32 -4.89
C GLY A 248 -39.25 11.11 -4.49
N THR A 249 -38.62 12.18 -3.96
CA THR A 249 -37.53 12.27 -2.96
C THR A 249 -36.33 11.28 -2.94
N ASP A 250 -35.13 11.89 -2.97
CA ASP A 250 -33.80 11.37 -2.53
C ASP A 250 -32.99 10.44 -3.44
N ALA A 251 -32.93 10.73 -4.74
CA ALA A 251 -31.84 10.26 -5.60
C ALA A 251 -30.72 11.32 -5.68
N GLY A 252 -29.48 10.93 -5.31
CA GLY A 252 -28.29 11.77 -5.43
C GLY A 252 -28.01 12.23 -6.88
N PRO A 253 -27.08 13.19 -7.09
CA PRO A 253 -26.93 13.84 -8.39
C PRO A 253 -26.56 12.82 -9.47
N GLY A 254 -27.51 12.56 -10.38
CA GLY A 254 -27.25 11.80 -11.60
C GLY A 254 -26.13 12.48 -12.40
N ALA A 255 -25.17 11.68 -12.85
CA ALA A 255 -24.03 12.14 -13.64
C ALA A 255 -24.53 12.94 -14.85
N ARG A 256 -24.05 14.18 -14.99
CA ARG A 256 -24.31 14.98 -16.20
C ARG A 256 -23.57 14.33 -17.36
N VAL A 257 -24.14 14.35 -18.56
CA VAL A 257 -23.43 14.00 -19.79
C VAL A 257 -22.09 14.76 -19.81
N GLY A 258 -20.97 14.05 -19.93
CA GLY A 258 -19.63 14.65 -19.95
C GLY A 258 -19.00 14.97 -18.58
N SER A 259 -19.63 14.66 -17.44
CA SER A 259 -18.93 14.68 -16.15
C SER A 259 -18.22 13.35 -15.93
N ALA A 260 -16.91 13.39 -15.72
CA ALA A 260 -16.12 12.20 -15.38
C ALA A 260 -16.68 11.51 -14.12
N ILE A 261 -16.67 10.17 -14.12
CA ILE A 261 -17.35 9.30 -13.14
C ILE A 261 -16.40 8.46 -12.29
N GLY A 262 -15.10 8.59 -12.53
CA GLY A 262 -14.08 7.78 -11.89
C GLY A 262 -12.69 8.08 -12.42
N TYR A 263 -11.71 7.31 -11.93
CA TYR A 263 -10.32 7.44 -12.35
C TYR A 263 -9.65 6.08 -12.48
N VAL A 264 -8.53 6.08 -13.20
CA VAL A 264 -7.61 4.95 -13.31
C VAL A 264 -6.17 5.46 -13.23
N ALA A 265 -5.32 4.75 -12.50
CA ALA A 265 -3.89 4.98 -12.44
C ALA A 265 -3.17 3.86 -13.17
N VAL A 266 -2.29 4.24 -14.10
CA VAL A 266 -1.51 3.30 -14.91
C VAL A 266 -0.03 3.68 -14.89
N ASP A 267 0.85 2.69 -14.95
CA ASP A 267 2.26 2.93 -15.23
C ASP A 267 2.41 3.61 -16.59
N SER A 268 3.35 4.55 -16.73
CA SER A 268 3.64 5.24 -18.00
C SER A 268 4.31 4.38 -19.06
N GLU A 269 4.73 3.16 -18.70
CA GLU A 269 5.56 2.29 -19.53
C GLU A 269 4.98 0.87 -19.57
N LEU A 270 5.24 0.18 -20.68
CA LEU A 270 4.99 -1.26 -20.77
C LEU A 270 6.17 -2.03 -20.20
N ARG A 271 5.88 -3.08 -19.43
CA ARG A 271 6.89 -4.01 -18.92
C ARG A 271 6.64 -5.39 -19.49
N SER A 272 7.55 -5.84 -20.37
CA SER A 272 7.43 -7.15 -21.05
C SER A 272 6.03 -7.37 -21.66
N GLY A 273 5.56 -6.35 -22.41
CA GLY A 273 4.24 -6.33 -23.05
C GLY A 273 3.06 -6.08 -22.11
N SER A 274 3.30 -5.71 -20.84
CA SER A 274 2.26 -5.57 -19.82
C SER A 274 2.02 -4.11 -19.44
N LEU A 275 0.76 -3.66 -19.49
CA LEU A 275 0.36 -2.39 -18.87
C LEU A 275 -0.10 -2.65 -17.44
N LEU A 276 0.54 -2.00 -16.47
CA LEU A 276 0.18 -2.09 -15.07
C LEU A 276 -0.91 -1.07 -14.72
N VAL A 277 -1.96 -1.53 -14.04
CA VAL A 277 -3.03 -0.69 -13.50
C VAL A 277 -2.98 -0.77 -11.98
N SER A 278 -2.64 0.33 -11.32
CA SER A 278 -2.36 0.39 -9.88
C SER A 278 -3.54 0.90 -9.04
N ALA A 279 -4.51 1.56 -9.66
CA ALA A 279 -5.77 1.95 -9.05
C ALA A 279 -6.85 2.13 -10.12
N CYS A 280 -8.11 1.85 -9.77
CA CYS A 280 -9.25 2.14 -10.63
C CYS A 280 -10.48 2.25 -9.76
N GLU A 281 -11.12 3.41 -9.67
CA GLU A 281 -12.30 3.60 -8.83
C GLU A 281 -13.32 4.49 -9.53
N THR A 282 -14.58 4.33 -9.14
CA THR A 282 -15.70 5.11 -9.64
C THR A 282 -16.46 5.75 -8.48
N GLU A 283 -17.24 6.77 -8.80
CA GLU A 283 -18.24 7.29 -7.86
C GLU A 283 -19.35 6.27 -7.61
N ALA A 284 -20.06 6.46 -6.49
CA ALA A 284 -21.20 5.62 -6.15
C ALA A 284 -22.26 5.64 -7.26
N GLY A 285 -22.82 4.46 -7.57
CA GLY A 285 -23.87 4.30 -8.59
C GLY A 285 -23.38 4.00 -10.00
N ALA A 286 -22.07 4.09 -10.27
CA ALA A 286 -21.53 3.70 -11.57
C ALA A 286 -21.62 2.18 -11.81
N SER A 287 -22.00 1.78 -13.02
CA SER A 287 -22.11 0.38 -13.42
C SER A 287 -20.77 -0.17 -13.90
N TRP A 288 -20.13 -1.02 -13.09
CA TRP A 288 -18.92 -1.74 -13.52
C TRP A 288 -19.17 -2.67 -14.72
N ILE A 289 -20.39 -3.20 -14.86
CA ILE A 289 -20.77 -4.04 -16.02
C ILE A 289 -20.76 -3.22 -17.31
N ALA A 290 -21.27 -1.98 -17.28
CA ALA A 290 -21.27 -1.09 -18.43
C ALA A 290 -19.86 -0.57 -18.73
N LEU A 291 -19.12 -0.19 -17.68
CA LEU A 291 -17.79 0.42 -17.79
C LEU A 291 -16.71 -0.57 -18.24
N ALA A 292 -16.66 -1.78 -17.67
CA ALA A 292 -15.50 -2.66 -17.76
C ALA A 292 -15.06 -2.99 -19.19
N PRO A 293 -15.95 -3.34 -20.15
CA PRO A 293 -15.54 -3.62 -21.52
C PRO A 293 -14.85 -2.44 -22.20
N SER A 294 -15.40 -1.24 -22.05
CA SER A 294 -14.87 -0.02 -22.66
C SER A 294 -13.55 0.40 -22.00
N LEU A 295 -13.50 0.34 -20.66
CA LEU A 295 -12.31 0.63 -19.88
C LEU A 295 -11.13 -0.27 -20.27
N LEU A 296 -11.33 -1.59 -20.35
CA LEU A 296 -10.22 -2.50 -20.70
C LEU A 296 -9.70 -2.26 -22.12
N ARG A 297 -10.57 -1.91 -23.08
CA ARG A 297 -10.14 -1.52 -24.44
C ARG A 297 -9.37 -0.20 -24.44
N ALA A 298 -9.85 0.80 -23.68
CA ALA A 298 -9.15 2.08 -23.53
C ALA A 298 -7.77 1.92 -22.87
N LEU A 299 -7.64 1.00 -21.91
CA LEU A 299 -6.36 0.64 -21.30
C LEU A 299 -5.41 -0.03 -22.29
N ARG A 300 -5.88 -1.00 -23.09
CA ARG A 300 -5.07 -1.60 -24.17
C ARG A 300 -4.58 -0.54 -25.16
N ALA A 301 -5.47 0.35 -25.61
CA ALA A 301 -5.10 1.45 -26.50
C ALA A 301 -4.07 2.39 -25.86
N THR A 302 -4.14 2.61 -24.55
CA THR A 302 -3.13 3.37 -23.79
C THR A 302 -1.79 2.65 -23.80
N GLY A 303 -1.78 1.34 -23.54
CA GLY A 303 -0.57 0.52 -23.60
C GLY A 303 0.08 0.53 -24.98
N ASP A 304 -0.70 0.38 -26.07
CA ASP A 304 -0.17 0.43 -27.44
C ASP A 304 0.48 1.79 -27.77
N ARG A 305 -0.08 2.90 -27.26
CA ARG A 305 0.55 4.23 -27.38
C ARG A 305 1.89 4.29 -26.66
N TYR A 306 1.99 3.73 -25.46
CA TYR A 306 3.25 3.68 -24.70
C TYR A 306 4.29 2.80 -25.37
N ALA A 307 3.88 1.65 -25.92
CA ALA A 307 4.75 0.78 -26.72
C ALA A 307 5.38 1.55 -27.90
N THR A 308 4.53 2.25 -28.66
CA THR A 308 4.99 3.05 -29.81
C THR A 308 5.93 4.19 -29.37
N ALA A 309 5.68 4.80 -28.21
CA ALA A 309 6.55 5.86 -27.69
C ALA A 309 7.91 5.31 -27.23
N ALA A 310 7.92 4.15 -26.55
CA ALA A 310 9.13 3.47 -26.12
C ALA A 310 9.98 3.04 -27.33
N ASP A 311 9.38 2.44 -28.37
CA ASP A 311 10.09 2.07 -29.59
C ASP A 311 10.76 3.29 -30.26
N ARG A 312 10.07 4.44 -30.28
CA ARG A 312 10.67 5.71 -30.77
C ARG A 312 11.82 6.18 -29.90
N ALA A 313 11.70 6.12 -28.57
CA ALA A 313 12.73 6.55 -27.63
C ALA A 313 13.97 5.64 -27.68
N ALA A 314 13.78 4.33 -27.78
CA ALA A 314 14.85 3.35 -27.93
C ALA A 314 15.62 3.55 -29.23
N ARG A 315 14.94 3.81 -30.35
CA ARG A 315 15.57 4.19 -31.62
C ARG A 315 16.36 5.51 -31.53
N ALA A 316 16.01 6.37 -30.58
CA ALA A 316 16.71 7.62 -30.28
C ALA A 316 17.82 7.48 -29.22
N GLY A 317 18.05 6.27 -28.68
CA GLY A 317 19.11 6.00 -27.69
C GLY A 317 18.82 6.47 -26.27
N VAL A 318 17.54 6.64 -25.90
CA VAL A 318 17.14 7.05 -24.54
C VAL A 318 16.82 5.81 -23.71
N ALA A 319 17.53 5.61 -22.59
CA ALA A 319 17.27 4.52 -21.64
C ALA A 319 16.29 5.00 -20.55
N HIS A 320 15.31 4.16 -20.23
CA HIS A 320 14.41 4.35 -19.10
C HIS A 320 14.43 3.12 -18.19
N SER A 321 14.49 3.36 -16.89
CA SER A 321 14.26 2.35 -15.87
C SER A 321 13.31 2.92 -14.82
N SER A 322 12.15 2.29 -14.69
CA SER A 322 11.24 2.46 -13.58
C SER A 322 11.38 1.22 -12.69
N PRO A 323 11.65 1.31 -11.38
CA PRO A 323 11.73 0.16 -10.49
C PRO A 323 10.33 -0.35 -10.19
N GLU A 324 10.23 -1.66 -10.01
CA GLU A 324 8.99 -2.34 -9.68
C GLU A 324 8.77 -2.23 -8.16
N ILE A 325 7.56 -1.88 -7.72
CA ILE A 325 7.13 -2.28 -6.37
C ILE A 325 6.80 -3.77 -6.48
N LEU A 326 7.85 -4.57 -6.57
CA LEU A 326 7.84 -6.02 -6.58
C LEU A 326 7.60 -6.51 -5.16
N ALA A 327 6.68 -7.45 -5.02
CA ALA A 327 6.77 -8.38 -3.91
C ALA A 327 8.15 -9.07 -4.01
N PRO A 328 8.98 -9.05 -2.96
CA PRO A 328 10.26 -9.74 -3.00
C PRO A 328 10.07 -11.26 -3.14
N SER A 329 10.98 -11.93 -3.85
CA SER A 329 10.99 -13.40 -3.93
C SER A 329 11.30 -14.02 -2.58
N PRO A 330 10.82 -15.24 -2.31
CA PRO A 330 11.18 -16.01 -1.12
C PRO A 330 12.70 -16.21 -0.90
N ASP A 331 13.51 -16.15 -1.95
CA ASP A 331 14.97 -16.32 -1.94
C ASP A 331 15.77 -15.01 -1.76
N GLY A 332 15.08 -13.87 -1.59
CA GLY A 332 15.71 -12.56 -1.43
C GLY A 332 16.22 -11.94 -2.73
N SER A 333 15.98 -12.57 -3.88
CA SER A 333 15.97 -11.87 -5.17
C SER A 333 14.69 -11.03 -5.27
N ALA A 334 14.71 -9.92 -6.02
CA ALA A 334 13.45 -9.42 -6.56
C ALA A 334 12.83 -10.58 -7.38
N VAL A 335 11.52 -10.87 -7.26
CA VAL A 335 10.92 -11.83 -8.21
C VAL A 335 11.20 -11.27 -9.57
N ALA A 336 11.95 -12.01 -10.39
CA ALA A 336 11.98 -11.82 -11.82
C ALA A 336 10.52 -11.99 -12.29
N GLY A 337 9.75 -10.90 -12.25
CA GLY A 337 8.50 -10.78 -12.95
C GLY A 337 8.83 -10.78 -14.42
N VAL A 338 9.02 -11.98 -14.99
CA VAL A 338 9.68 -12.20 -16.29
C VAL A 338 11.17 -11.83 -16.19
N THR A 339 12.05 -12.83 -16.31
CA THR A 339 13.44 -12.59 -16.71
C THR A 339 13.43 -11.71 -17.95
N ASP A 340 14.01 -10.51 -17.87
CA ASP A 340 14.38 -9.77 -19.07
C ASP A 340 15.27 -10.70 -19.92
N PRO A 341 14.82 -11.18 -21.10
CA PRO A 341 15.79 -11.67 -22.04
C PRO A 341 16.54 -10.43 -22.49
N ALA A 342 17.75 -10.26 -21.97
CA ALA A 342 18.70 -9.30 -22.50
C ALA A 342 18.64 -9.33 -24.04
N GLY A 343 18.07 -8.29 -24.63
CA GLY A 343 18.02 -8.09 -26.08
C GLY A 343 17.03 -8.96 -26.87
N ALA A 344 15.73 -8.98 -26.53
CA ALA A 344 14.71 -9.28 -27.53
C ALA A 344 14.35 -7.98 -28.29
N GLY A 345 14.52 -7.98 -29.62
CA GLY A 345 14.40 -6.81 -30.49
C GLY A 345 13.09 -6.02 -30.32
N LEU A 346 13.22 -4.70 -30.15
CA LEU A 346 12.16 -3.70 -30.09
C LEU A 346 11.63 -3.36 -31.50
N GLU A 347 11.27 -4.39 -32.26
CA GLU A 347 10.51 -4.22 -33.49
C GLU A 347 9.08 -4.69 -33.21
N ASP A 348 8.13 -3.74 -33.22
CA ASP A 348 6.69 -3.91 -32.98
C ASP A 348 6.29 -4.22 -31.52
N ALA A 349 6.72 -3.41 -30.55
CA ALA A 349 6.21 -3.55 -29.19
C ALA A 349 4.69 -3.29 -29.18
N THR A 350 3.89 -4.26 -28.72
CA THR A 350 2.45 -4.08 -28.48
C THR A 350 2.08 -4.43 -27.04
N CYS A 351 0.95 -3.93 -26.56
CA CYS A 351 0.52 -4.18 -25.18
C CYS A 351 -0.17 -5.54 -25.04
N ASP A 352 0.54 -6.65 -24.95
CA ASP A 352 -0.01 -8.01 -24.93
C ASP A 352 -1.01 -8.34 -23.80
N ARG A 353 -0.89 -7.68 -22.64
CA ARG A 353 -1.73 -7.95 -21.46
C ARG A 353 -1.90 -6.75 -20.54
N LEU A 354 -2.99 -6.76 -19.79
CA LEU A 354 -3.25 -5.83 -18.70
C LEU A 354 -3.01 -6.54 -17.36
N VAL A 355 -2.31 -5.89 -16.43
CA VAL A 355 -2.07 -6.41 -15.08
C VAL A 355 -2.78 -5.49 -14.09
N LEU A 356 -3.89 -5.96 -13.53
CA LEU A 356 -4.76 -5.20 -12.64
C LEU A 356 -4.34 -5.45 -11.19
N ARG A 357 -3.63 -4.50 -10.56
CA ARG A 357 -3.21 -4.54 -9.15
C ARG A 357 -4.22 -3.81 -8.24
N LEU A 358 -5.47 -4.23 -8.30
CA LEU A 358 -6.58 -3.54 -7.62
C LEU A 358 -6.97 -4.18 -6.28
N GLY A 359 -6.07 -5.00 -5.71
CA GLY A 359 -6.33 -5.82 -4.52
C GLY A 359 -6.96 -7.17 -4.87
N ALA A 360 -7.45 -7.88 -3.85
CA ALA A 360 -8.06 -9.22 -4.00
C ALA A 360 -9.54 -9.16 -4.42
N GLU A 361 -10.29 -8.15 -3.95
CA GLU A 361 -11.74 -8.05 -4.10
C GLU A 361 -12.11 -6.68 -4.71
N HIS A 362 -11.91 -6.56 -6.03
CA HIS A 362 -12.25 -5.35 -6.77
C HIS A 362 -13.51 -5.59 -7.65
N PRO A 363 -14.51 -4.69 -7.67
CA PRO A 363 -15.74 -4.89 -8.46
C PRO A 363 -15.54 -5.10 -9.96
N LEU A 364 -14.44 -4.57 -10.52
CA LEU A 364 -14.03 -4.84 -11.90
C LEU A 364 -13.86 -6.35 -12.16
N TYR A 365 -13.41 -7.11 -11.16
CA TYR A 365 -13.21 -8.55 -11.28
C TYR A 365 -14.52 -9.32 -11.37
N ASP A 366 -15.54 -8.89 -10.64
CA ASP A 366 -16.89 -9.46 -10.67
C ASP A 366 -17.64 -9.11 -11.96
N ALA A 367 -17.31 -7.98 -12.60
CA ALA A 367 -17.93 -7.57 -13.85
C ALA A 367 -17.50 -8.43 -15.06
N LEU A 368 -16.30 -9.01 -15.05
CA LEU A 368 -15.74 -9.80 -16.17
C LEU A 368 -14.99 -11.07 -15.70
N PRO A 369 -15.59 -11.96 -14.89
CA PRO A 369 -14.88 -13.03 -14.20
C PRO A 369 -14.24 -14.05 -15.17
N SER A 370 -14.89 -14.35 -16.30
CA SER A 370 -14.38 -15.30 -17.30
C SER A 370 -13.17 -14.79 -18.10
N ARG A 371 -12.84 -13.49 -17.99
CA ARG A 371 -11.74 -12.84 -18.70
C ARG A 371 -10.49 -12.69 -17.84
N MET A 372 -10.61 -12.87 -16.52
CA MET A 372 -9.53 -12.70 -15.55
C MET A 372 -8.95 -14.05 -15.18
N ARG A 373 -8.28 -14.66 -16.15
CA ARG A 373 -7.89 -16.08 -16.10
C ARG A 373 -6.74 -16.38 -15.16
N ASP A 374 -5.82 -15.43 -14.98
CA ASP A 374 -4.66 -15.63 -14.12
C ASP A 374 -4.73 -14.72 -12.90
N GLU A 375 -4.64 -15.34 -11.73
CA GLU A 375 -4.52 -14.70 -10.44
C GLU A 375 -3.06 -14.78 -9.97
N ARG A 376 -2.49 -13.61 -9.68
CA ARG A 376 -1.25 -13.53 -8.89
C ARG A 376 -1.64 -13.27 -7.44
N SER A 377 -1.30 -14.21 -6.57
CA SER A 377 -1.53 -14.06 -5.14
C SER A 377 -0.80 -12.83 -4.60
N PRO A 378 -1.40 -12.07 -3.67
CA PRO A 378 -0.70 -10.99 -3.00
C PRO A 378 0.47 -11.53 -2.16
N TYR A 379 1.51 -10.72 -2.03
CA TYR A 379 2.48 -10.87 -0.94
C TYR A 379 1.90 -10.18 0.31
N ALA A 380 2.73 -9.74 1.24
CA ALA A 380 2.29 -9.01 2.41
C ALA A 380 3.21 -7.84 2.76
N TRP A 381 2.61 -6.75 3.24
CA TRP A 381 3.29 -5.70 3.96
C TRP A 381 3.89 -6.25 5.25
N TYR A 382 5.10 -5.78 5.56
CA TYR A 382 5.58 -5.82 6.93
C TYR A 382 4.88 -4.70 7.70
N VAL A 383 4.11 -5.08 8.72
CA VAL A 383 3.43 -4.15 9.63
C VAL A 383 3.92 -4.34 11.06
N ARG A 384 4.08 -3.23 11.78
CA ARG A 384 4.43 -3.20 13.19
C ARG A 384 3.41 -2.35 13.95
N VAL A 385 2.99 -2.84 15.11
CA VAL A 385 2.16 -2.12 16.07
C VAL A 385 2.99 -1.92 17.33
N ALA A 386 3.31 -0.67 17.65
CA ALA A 386 4.13 -0.37 18.83
C ALA A 386 3.36 -0.58 20.14
N ASP A 387 2.09 -0.14 20.14
CA ASP A 387 1.18 -0.21 21.27
C ASP A 387 -0.16 -0.80 20.77
N LEU A 388 -0.28 -2.12 20.89
CA LEU A 388 -1.47 -2.86 20.48
C LEU A 388 -2.71 -2.45 21.28
N PRO A 389 -2.66 -2.31 22.62
CA PRO A 389 -3.77 -1.74 23.39
C PRO A 389 -4.25 -0.37 22.90
N ALA A 390 -3.33 0.55 22.57
CA ALA A 390 -3.70 1.87 22.03
C ALA A 390 -4.39 1.75 20.66
N LEU A 391 -3.87 0.89 19.77
CA LEU A 391 -4.52 0.63 18.48
C LEU A 391 -5.96 0.10 18.68
N LEU A 392 -6.15 -0.89 19.55
CA LEU A 392 -7.47 -1.50 19.78
C LEU A 392 -8.46 -0.51 20.41
N ARG A 393 -8.01 0.34 21.34
CA ARG A 393 -8.84 1.44 21.88
C ARG A 393 -9.20 2.45 20.79
N HIS A 394 -8.26 2.79 19.91
CA HIS A 394 -8.49 3.73 18.81
C HIS A 394 -9.55 3.22 17.82
N VAL A 395 -9.53 1.92 17.52
CA VAL A 395 -10.50 1.29 16.59
C VAL A 395 -11.71 0.65 17.30
N ALA A 396 -11.86 0.87 18.61
CA ALA A 396 -12.96 0.32 19.41
C ALA A 396 -14.36 0.52 18.79
N PRO A 397 -14.72 1.67 18.19
CA PRO A 397 -16.03 1.83 17.57
C PRO A 397 -16.32 0.82 16.45
N VAL A 398 -15.28 0.34 15.75
CA VAL A 398 -15.42 -0.70 14.72
C VAL A 398 -15.61 -2.07 15.38
N LEU A 399 -14.87 -2.35 16.44
CA LEU A 399 -14.97 -3.59 17.20
C LEU A 399 -16.36 -3.74 17.85
N ASP A 400 -16.85 -2.67 18.48
CA ASP A 400 -18.20 -2.58 19.05
C ASP A 400 -19.27 -2.83 17.98
N ALA A 401 -19.10 -2.23 16.79
CA ALA A 401 -20.03 -2.41 15.69
C ALA A 401 -19.98 -3.82 15.08
N ASN A 402 -18.86 -4.54 15.21
CA ASN A 402 -18.78 -5.94 14.81
C ASN A 402 -19.45 -6.84 15.85
N LEU A 403 -19.22 -6.62 17.15
CA LEU A 403 -19.92 -7.32 18.24
C LEU A 403 -21.45 -7.16 18.12
N ALA A 404 -21.94 -5.95 17.88
CA ALA A 404 -23.37 -5.66 17.77
C ALA A 404 -24.07 -6.39 16.61
N ARG A 405 -23.32 -6.86 15.60
CA ARG A 405 -23.84 -7.59 14.43
C ARG A 405 -23.59 -9.10 14.50
N SER A 406 -23.12 -9.62 15.63
CA SER A 406 -22.78 -11.03 15.83
C SER A 406 -23.59 -11.65 16.96
N ALA A 407 -23.35 -12.94 17.23
CA ALA A 407 -23.92 -13.62 18.39
C ALA A 407 -23.40 -13.06 19.74
N ALA A 408 -22.29 -12.31 19.73
CA ALA A 408 -21.72 -11.65 20.91
C ALA A 408 -22.31 -10.23 21.15
N ALA A 409 -23.43 -9.89 20.51
CA ALA A 409 -24.12 -8.64 20.76
C ALA A 409 -24.51 -8.50 22.25
N GLY A 410 -24.15 -7.38 22.87
CA GLY A 410 -24.39 -7.15 24.30
C GLY A 410 -23.44 -7.87 25.26
N TYR A 411 -22.42 -8.56 24.75
CA TYR A 411 -21.45 -9.31 25.56
C TYR A 411 -20.83 -8.45 26.68
N THR A 412 -20.75 -9.03 27.87
CA THR A 412 -20.10 -8.45 29.05
C THR A 412 -19.21 -9.52 29.65
N GLY A 413 -17.93 -9.21 29.80
CA GLY A 413 -16.94 -10.20 30.18
C GLY A 413 -15.52 -9.72 29.90
N GLU A 414 -14.58 -10.64 29.99
CA GLU A 414 -13.17 -10.36 29.79
C GLU A 414 -12.54 -11.43 28.87
N LEU A 415 -11.73 -10.98 27.92
CA LEU A 415 -10.95 -11.84 27.05
C LEU A 415 -9.46 -11.56 27.27
N ARG A 416 -8.73 -12.59 27.71
CA ARG A 416 -7.29 -12.56 27.88
C ARG A 416 -6.61 -13.31 26.76
N LEU A 417 -5.62 -12.68 26.12
CA LEU A 417 -4.83 -13.26 25.04
C LEU A 417 -3.38 -13.38 25.48
N TRP A 418 -2.74 -14.50 25.15
CA TRP A 418 -1.34 -14.75 25.46
C TRP A 418 -0.48 -14.91 24.21
N PHE A 419 0.68 -14.25 24.20
CA PHE A 419 1.63 -14.15 23.08
C PHE A 419 3.01 -14.72 23.41
N PHE A 420 3.05 -15.78 24.22
CA PHE A 420 4.27 -16.47 24.70
C PHE A 420 5.12 -15.70 25.72
N THR A 421 5.39 -14.41 25.53
CA THR A 421 6.17 -13.58 26.49
C THR A 421 5.45 -12.31 26.93
N SER A 422 4.21 -12.13 26.50
CA SER A 422 3.37 -10.98 26.83
C SER A 422 1.91 -11.33 26.60
N GLY A 423 1.00 -10.56 27.18
CA GLY A 423 -0.44 -10.75 26.99
C GLY A 423 -1.19 -9.45 26.74
N LEU A 424 -2.46 -9.60 26.39
CA LEU A 424 -3.43 -8.53 26.17
C LEU A 424 -4.72 -8.88 26.90
N ARG A 425 -5.22 -7.95 27.72
CA ARG A 425 -6.53 -8.06 28.38
C ARG A 425 -7.51 -7.12 27.69
N LEU A 426 -8.67 -7.65 27.33
CA LEU A 426 -9.80 -6.91 26.77
C LEU A 426 -11.01 -7.05 27.70
N GLY A 427 -11.55 -5.92 28.14
CA GLY A 427 -12.76 -5.88 28.98
C GLY A 427 -13.96 -5.36 28.19
N PHE A 428 -15.11 -6.00 28.37
CA PHE A 428 -16.34 -5.67 27.65
C PHE A 428 -17.51 -5.42 28.59
N ALA A 429 -18.33 -4.44 28.25
CA ALA A 429 -19.59 -4.17 28.93
C ALA A 429 -20.68 -3.80 27.93
N ALA A 430 -21.80 -4.54 27.96
CA ALA A 430 -22.95 -4.36 27.09
C ALA A 430 -22.58 -4.28 25.59
N GLY A 431 -21.69 -5.17 25.14
CA GLY A 431 -21.25 -5.27 23.74
C GLY A 431 -20.25 -4.21 23.30
N ARG A 432 -19.65 -3.48 24.25
CA ARG A 432 -18.63 -2.46 23.97
C ARG A 432 -17.30 -2.78 24.63
N LEU A 433 -16.20 -2.52 23.93
CA LEU A 433 -14.86 -2.57 24.47
C LEU A 433 -14.65 -1.39 25.44
N VAL A 434 -14.57 -1.69 26.74
CA VAL A 434 -14.36 -0.68 27.79
C VAL A 434 -12.92 -0.64 28.28
N GLU A 435 -12.15 -1.69 28.01
CA GLU A 435 -10.74 -1.79 28.39
C GLU A 435 -9.94 -2.55 27.33
N ALA A 436 -8.77 -2.03 26.96
CA ALA A 436 -7.72 -2.82 26.36
C ALA A 436 -6.39 -2.43 27.00
N ALA A 437 -5.69 -3.40 27.58
CA ALA A 437 -4.47 -3.18 28.35
C ALA A 437 -3.45 -4.29 28.14
N ALA A 438 -2.16 -3.96 28.22
CA ALA A 438 -1.11 -4.97 28.29
C ALA A 438 -1.32 -5.84 29.53
N TRP A 439 -1.06 -7.14 29.39
CA TRP A 439 -1.16 -8.12 30.46
C TRP A 439 0.13 -8.94 30.52
N PRO A 440 1.23 -8.35 31.02
CA PRO A 440 2.57 -8.96 30.97
C PRO A 440 2.74 -10.13 31.94
N GLU A 441 1.95 -10.18 33.01
CA GLU A 441 2.02 -11.22 34.05
C GLU A 441 1.15 -12.46 33.75
N GLY A 442 0.50 -12.47 32.57
CA GLY A 442 -0.38 -13.57 32.21
C GLY A 442 0.32 -14.90 31.96
N THR A 443 -0.46 -15.98 32.04
CA THR A 443 -0.01 -17.32 31.67
C THR A 443 -0.92 -17.90 30.57
N PRO A 444 -0.43 -18.88 29.78
CA PRO A 444 -1.27 -19.52 28.77
C PRO A 444 -2.51 -20.22 29.37
N GLU A 445 -2.42 -20.73 30.60
CA GLU A 445 -3.54 -21.42 31.28
C GLU A 445 -4.69 -20.48 31.66
N GLU A 446 -4.37 -19.20 31.90
CA GLU A 446 -5.35 -18.16 32.24
C GLU A 446 -5.91 -17.44 31.00
N ALA A 447 -5.37 -17.72 29.82
CA ALA A 447 -5.74 -17.06 28.57
C ALA A 447 -6.97 -17.71 27.94
N GLY A 448 -7.89 -16.88 27.42
CA GLY A 448 -8.99 -17.33 26.58
C GLY A 448 -8.54 -17.74 25.18
N ALA A 449 -7.38 -17.26 24.72
CA ALA A 449 -6.72 -17.76 23.52
C ALA A 449 -5.20 -17.50 23.55
N THR A 450 -4.44 -18.36 22.89
CA THR A 450 -2.99 -18.23 22.71
C THR A 450 -2.65 -17.99 21.25
N PHE A 451 -1.62 -17.18 21.00
CA PHE A 451 -1.09 -16.91 19.67
C PHE A 451 0.45 -16.91 19.72
N PRO A 452 1.15 -17.46 18.71
CA PRO A 452 2.56 -17.18 18.56
C PRO A 452 2.84 -15.67 18.44
N PRO A 453 4.06 -15.20 18.76
CA PRO A 453 4.38 -13.78 18.70
C PRO A 453 4.00 -13.14 17.36
N LEU A 454 3.28 -12.02 17.43
CA LEU A 454 2.80 -11.19 16.31
C LEU A 454 1.74 -11.83 15.38
N THR A 455 1.37 -13.11 15.54
CA THR A 455 0.39 -13.73 14.62
C THR A 455 -1.02 -13.21 14.83
N PHE A 456 -1.35 -12.73 16.04
CA PHE A 456 -2.61 -12.05 16.32
C PHE A 456 -2.87 -10.83 15.40
N LEU A 457 -1.82 -10.19 14.88
CA LEU A 457 -1.97 -9.09 13.93
C LEU A 457 -2.68 -9.50 12.63
N HIS A 458 -2.67 -10.78 12.27
CA HIS A 458 -3.44 -11.28 11.13
C HIS A 458 -4.94 -11.12 11.34
N LEU A 459 -5.44 -11.29 12.57
CA LEU A 459 -6.84 -11.04 12.90
C LEU A 459 -7.13 -9.54 12.88
N VAL A 460 -6.28 -8.76 13.56
CA VAL A 460 -6.44 -7.30 13.66
C VAL A 460 -6.56 -6.65 12.29
N PHE A 461 -5.77 -7.09 11.31
CA PHE A 461 -5.77 -6.53 9.95
C PHE A 461 -6.62 -7.33 8.94
N GLY A 462 -7.44 -8.28 9.40
CA GLY A 462 -8.37 -9.04 8.58
C GLY A 462 -7.72 -9.97 7.56
N HIS A 463 -6.42 -10.23 7.70
CA HIS A 463 -5.60 -10.95 6.73
C HIS A 463 -5.85 -12.47 6.80
N ARG A 464 -6.11 -13.03 7.98
CA ARG A 464 -6.46 -14.44 8.18
C ARG A 464 -7.58 -14.57 9.21
N THR A 465 -8.36 -15.65 9.13
CA THR A 465 -9.33 -16.01 10.18
C THR A 465 -8.65 -16.66 11.37
N LEU A 466 -9.35 -16.79 12.50
CA LEU A 466 -8.86 -17.59 13.64
C LEU A 466 -8.61 -19.04 13.22
N ALA A 467 -9.54 -19.64 12.47
CA ALA A 467 -9.39 -21.01 11.95
C ALA A 467 -8.15 -21.19 11.06
N ASP A 468 -7.86 -20.21 10.18
CA ASP A 468 -6.63 -20.23 9.37
C ASP A 468 -5.37 -20.25 10.25
N LEU A 469 -5.38 -19.51 11.36
CA LEU A 469 -4.25 -19.44 12.29
C LEU A 469 -4.09 -20.69 13.14
N GLU A 470 -5.19 -21.25 13.66
CA GLU A 470 -5.17 -22.53 14.39
C GLU A 470 -4.71 -23.69 13.47
N TYR A 471 -5.08 -23.64 12.19
CA TYR A 471 -4.57 -24.59 11.20
C TYR A 471 -3.07 -24.42 10.94
N ALA A 472 -2.59 -23.18 10.82
CA ALA A 472 -1.20 -22.88 10.47
C ALA A 472 -0.23 -23.02 11.66
N PHE A 473 -0.71 -22.84 12.90
CA PHE A 473 0.11 -22.79 14.11
C PHE A 473 -0.50 -23.68 15.20
N ALA A 474 0.17 -24.79 15.52
CA ALA A 474 -0.30 -25.76 16.52
C ALA A 474 -0.41 -25.19 17.95
N ASP A 475 0.29 -24.10 18.23
CA ASP A 475 0.30 -23.35 19.49
C ASP A 475 -0.62 -22.10 19.44
N CYS A 476 -1.43 -21.96 18.39
CA CYS A 476 -2.54 -21.03 18.30
C CYS A 476 -3.87 -21.75 18.56
N HIS A 477 -4.63 -21.36 19.57
CA HIS A 477 -5.96 -21.89 19.82
C HIS A 477 -6.80 -20.96 20.69
N ALA A 478 -8.12 -20.99 20.50
CA ALA A 478 -9.08 -20.50 21.50
C ALA A 478 -9.35 -21.61 22.54
N ALA A 479 -9.36 -21.24 23.83
CA ALA A 479 -9.49 -22.18 24.94
C ALA A 479 -10.93 -22.71 25.11
N ASN A 480 -11.94 -21.98 24.63
CA ASN A 480 -13.35 -22.34 24.73
C ASN A 480 -14.19 -21.63 23.63
N ASP A 481 -15.46 -22.04 23.51
CA ASP A 481 -16.39 -21.51 22.52
C ASP A 481 -16.68 -20.02 22.70
N GLU A 482 -16.69 -19.53 23.95
CA GLU A 482 -16.90 -18.11 24.26
C GLU A 482 -15.77 -17.24 23.69
N ALA A 483 -14.52 -17.58 23.99
CA ALA A 483 -13.36 -16.85 23.47
C ALA A 483 -13.29 -16.89 21.94
N ARG A 484 -13.59 -18.04 21.33
CA ARG A 484 -13.68 -18.18 19.87
C ARG A 484 -14.74 -17.26 19.30
N ALA A 485 -15.97 -17.32 19.82
CA ALA A 485 -17.09 -16.52 19.33
C ALA A 485 -16.81 -15.01 19.44
N VAL A 486 -16.21 -14.56 20.55
CA VAL A 486 -15.83 -13.16 20.75
C VAL A 486 -14.71 -12.75 19.80
N LEU A 487 -13.66 -13.56 19.61
CA LEU A 487 -12.56 -13.25 18.68
C LEU A 487 -13.02 -13.14 17.23
N GLU A 488 -13.81 -14.11 16.76
CA GLU A 488 -14.35 -14.12 15.40
C GLU A 488 -15.34 -12.98 15.17
N ALA A 489 -16.10 -12.61 16.21
CA ALA A 489 -16.95 -11.43 16.18
C ALA A 489 -16.16 -10.12 16.09
N LEU A 490 -15.09 -9.96 16.86
CA LEU A 490 -14.28 -8.73 16.86
C LEU A 490 -13.55 -8.53 15.53
N PHE A 491 -12.98 -9.61 14.99
CA PHE A 491 -12.03 -9.58 13.89
C PHE A 491 -12.45 -10.49 12.72
N PRO A 492 -13.62 -10.25 12.08
CA PRO A 492 -14.01 -11.00 10.91
C PRO A 492 -13.02 -10.75 9.76
N LYS A 493 -12.73 -11.78 8.96
CA LYS A 493 -11.88 -11.63 7.76
C LYS A 493 -12.49 -10.60 6.82
N ARG A 494 -11.66 -9.64 6.40
CA ARG A 494 -12.03 -8.58 5.46
C ARG A 494 -10.80 -8.15 4.67
N PRO A 495 -10.94 -7.91 3.35
CA PRO A 495 -9.81 -7.48 2.55
C PRO A 495 -9.29 -6.13 3.01
N SER A 496 -7.99 -5.91 2.89
CA SER A 496 -7.37 -4.61 3.05
C SER A 496 -6.66 -4.24 1.76
N PHE A 497 -6.64 -2.96 1.41
CA PHE A 497 -5.95 -2.46 0.23
C PHE A 497 -5.28 -1.14 0.56
N VAL A 498 -3.96 -1.19 0.72
CA VAL A 498 -3.13 -0.04 1.07
C VAL A 498 -2.20 0.26 -0.11
N ALA A 499 -2.40 1.43 -0.72
CA ALA A 499 -1.49 1.94 -1.74
C ALA A 499 -0.21 2.48 -1.06
N PRO A 500 0.99 2.14 -1.56
CA PRO A 500 2.25 2.62 -1.03
C PRO A 500 2.48 4.09 -1.44
N LEU A 501 1.99 5.05 -0.62
CA LEU A 501 2.14 6.49 -0.91
C LEU A 501 3.54 7.03 -0.59
N GLY A 502 3.97 8.07 -1.30
CA GLY A 502 5.26 8.75 -1.10
C GLY A 502 6.16 8.67 -2.30
#